data_AF-A0A926AFK2-F1
#
_entry.id   AF-A0A926AFK2-F1
#
_cell.length_a   1.000
_cell.length_b   1.000
_cell.length_c   1.000
_cell.angle_alpha   90.00
_cell.angle_beta   90.00
_cell.angle_gamma   90.00
#
_symmetry.space_group_name_H-M   'P 1'
#
loop_
_entity.id
_entity.type
_entity.pdbx_description
1 polymer ?
#
loop_
_entity_poly.entity_id
_entity_poly.type
_entity_poly.pdbx_seq_one_letter_code
_entity_poly.pdbx_strand_id
1 'polypeptide(L)' 'MLQGPLVSMTSSQKFGNMMAKPSISDLVAMTALLEAGKLAPVIDRTYPLSAVTEAFRYFDAGHAQGKVVITVAP' A
#
# COMPACT_ATOMS: atom_id res chain seq x y z
N MET A 1 15.29 -4.76 -7.33
CA MET A 1 14.24 -5.12 -8.31
C MET A 1 14.72 -5.97 -9.49
N LEU A 2 16.02 -6.26 -9.67
CA LEU A 2 16.51 -7.03 -10.84
C LEU A 2 16.56 -8.57 -10.62
N GLN A 3 16.46 -9.06 -9.38
CA GLN A 3 16.67 -10.48 -9.05
C GLN A 3 15.39 -11.33 -9.09
N GLY A 4 14.20 -10.70 -9.14
CA GLY A 4 12.91 -11.41 -9.10
C GLY A 4 12.71 -12.44 -10.22
N PRO A 5 13.06 -12.14 -11.49
CA PRO A 5 12.94 -13.11 -12.59
C PRO A 5 13.85 -14.33 -12.44
N LEU A 6 15.08 -14.17 -11.94
CA LEU A 6 16.03 -15.28 -11.75
C LEU A 6 15.56 -16.24 -10.64
N VAL A 7 15.04 -15.70 -9.53
CA VAL A 7 14.45 -16.50 -8.45
C VAL A 7 13.19 -17.24 -8.92
N SER A 8 12.40 -16.63 -9.82
CA SER A 8 11.22 -17.26 -10.41
C SER A 8 11.54 -18.39 -11.41
N MET A 9 12.76 -18.48 -11.92
CA MET A 9 13.17 -19.55 -12.85
C MET A 9 13.66 -20.80 -12.12
N THR A 10 14.17 -20.67 -10.88
CA THR A 10 14.70 -21.78 -10.09
C THR A 10 13.76 -22.24 -8.98
N SER A 11 12.72 -21.44 -8.68
CA SER A 11 11.67 -21.74 -7.70
C SER A 11 10.33 -22.01 -8.38
N SER A 12 9.44 -22.74 -7.72
CA SER A 12 8.02 -22.83 -8.12
C SER A 12 7.27 -21.51 -7.90
N GLN A 13 7.87 -20.55 -7.18
CA GLN A 13 7.26 -19.26 -6.86
C GLN A 13 7.50 -18.23 -7.96
N LYS A 14 6.39 -17.69 -8.51
CA LYS A 14 6.41 -16.62 -9.50
C LYS A 14 6.62 -15.27 -8.82
N PHE A 15 7.70 -14.57 -9.17
CA PHE A 15 7.96 -13.21 -8.74
C PHE A 15 7.86 -12.25 -9.94
N GLY A 16 7.07 -11.18 -9.80
CA GLY A 16 6.86 -10.19 -10.85
C GLY A 16 6.68 -8.79 -10.29
N ASN A 17 6.75 -7.79 -11.17
CA ASN A 17 6.54 -6.39 -10.79
C ASN A 17 5.04 -6.13 -10.59
N MET A 18 4.62 -5.79 -9.37
CA MET A 18 3.27 -5.27 -9.13
C MET A 18 3.28 -3.75 -9.34
N MET A 19 3.09 -3.31 -10.57
CA MET A 19 2.77 -1.91 -10.87
C MET A 19 1.31 -1.81 -11.32
N ALA A 20 0.49 -1.12 -10.55
CA ALA A 20 -0.87 -0.79 -10.95
C ALA A 20 -0.85 0.48 -11.81
N LYS A 21 -1.54 0.45 -12.96
CA LYS A 21 -1.79 1.66 -13.75
C LYS A 21 -2.94 2.43 -13.09
N PRO A 22 -2.81 3.74 -12.85
CA PRO A 22 -3.91 4.56 -12.34
C PRO A 22 -5.12 4.49 -13.29
N SER A 23 -6.31 4.20 -12.74
CA SER A 23 -7.55 3.99 -13.49
C SER A 23 -8.74 4.50 -12.67
N ILE A 24 -9.55 5.38 -13.27
CA ILE A 24 -10.76 5.90 -12.62
C ILE A 24 -11.78 4.79 -12.41
N SER A 25 -11.97 3.90 -13.40
CA SER A 25 -12.92 2.79 -13.28
C SER A 25 -12.57 1.88 -12.11
N ASP A 26 -11.29 1.64 -11.89
CA ASP A 26 -10.82 0.75 -10.83
C ASP A 26 -11.03 1.41 -9.46
N LEU A 27 -10.77 2.72 -9.35
CA LEU A 27 -11.05 3.47 -8.12
C LEU A 27 -12.56 3.49 -7.81
N VAL A 28 -13.42 3.68 -8.81
CA VAL A 28 -14.88 3.61 -8.63
C VAL A 28 -15.33 2.23 -8.16
N ALA A 29 -14.77 1.17 -8.76
CA ALA A 29 -15.04 -0.21 -8.32
C ALA A 29 -14.57 -0.45 -6.88
N MET A 30 -13.40 0.05 -6.49
CA MET A 30 -12.91 -0.03 -5.11
C MET A 30 -13.81 0.72 -4.13
N THR A 31 -14.28 1.92 -4.48
CA THR A 31 -15.23 2.68 -3.65
C THR A 31 -16.50 1.90 -3.37
N ALA A 32 -17.10 1.28 -4.40
CA ALA A 32 -18.30 0.47 -4.22
C ALA A 32 -18.07 -0.72 -3.26
N LEU A 33 -16.88 -1.32 -3.27
CA LEU A 33 -16.52 -2.41 -2.35
C LEU A 33 -16.32 -1.91 -0.91
N LEU A 34 -15.74 -0.73 -0.73
CA LEU A 34 -15.57 -0.08 0.56
C LEU A 34 -16.93 0.27 1.18
N GLU A 35 -17.81 0.90 0.40
CA GLU A 35 -19.16 1.29 0.83
C GLU A 35 -20.03 0.07 1.18
N ALA A 36 -19.88 -1.03 0.43
CA ALA A 36 -20.57 -2.29 0.71
C ALA A 36 -19.97 -3.07 1.91
N GLY A 37 -18.90 -2.57 2.55
CA GLY A 37 -18.22 -3.24 3.66
C GLY A 37 -17.49 -4.53 3.25
N LYS A 38 -17.32 -4.79 1.94
CA LYS A 38 -16.65 -5.97 1.39
C LYS A 38 -15.13 -5.81 1.34
N LEU A 39 -14.65 -4.58 1.43
CA LEU A 39 -13.25 -4.23 1.50
C LEU A 39 -13.04 -3.32 2.71
N ALA A 40 -12.07 -3.66 3.57
CA ALA A 40 -11.65 -2.82 4.68
C ALA A 40 -10.14 -2.57 4.56
N PRO A 41 -9.68 -1.32 4.41
CA PRO A 41 -8.26 -1.03 4.35
C PRO A 41 -7.63 -1.27 5.72
N VAL A 42 -6.49 -1.96 5.74
CA VAL A 42 -5.66 -2.06 6.95
C VAL A 42 -4.89 -0.76 7.10
N ILE A 43 -5.28 0.05 8.08
CA ILE A 43 -4.56 1.26 8.48
C ILE A 43 -3.70 0.87 9.69
N ASP A 44 -2.39 0.93 9.51
CA ASP A 44 -1.45 0.61 10.57
C ASP A 44 -1.39 1.75 11.59
N ARG A 45 -1.11 2.96 11.08
CA ARG A 45 -0.91 4.15 11.88
C ARG A 45 -1.41 5.38 11.17
N THR A 46 -1.88 6.33 11.99
CA THR A 46 -2.31 7.65 11.55
C THR A 46 -1.49 8.70 12.28
N TYR A 47 -0.91 9.65 11.54
CA TYR A 47 -0.12 10.76 12.07
C TYR A 47 -0.75 12.09 11.66
N PRO A 48 -0.69 13.14 12.50
CA PRO A 48 -1.01 14.49 12.03
C PRO A 48 0.06 14.99 11.05
N LEU A 49 -0.29 15.97 10.21
CA LEU A 49 0.65 16.59 9.27
C LEU A 49 1.93 17.13 9.96
N SER A 50 1.84 17.60 11.19
CA SER A 50 2.99 18.07 11.98
C SER A 50 4.01 16.97 12.32
N ALA A 51 3.62 15.70 12.21
CA ALA A 51 4.45 14.54 12.56
C ALA A 51 4.91 13.74 11.33
N VAL A 52 4.90 14.33 10.12
CA VAL A 52 5.33 13.67 8.88
C VAL A 52 6.74 13.06 8.98
N THR A 53 7.68 13.73 9.66
CA THR A 53 9.03 13.19 9.87
C THR A 53 9.03 11.86 10.62
N GLU A 54 8.20 11.73 11.67
CA GLU A 54 8.08 10.48 12.42
C GLU A 54 7.33 9.40 11.62
N ALA A 55 6.33 9.80 10.82
CA ALA A 55 5.64 8.88 9.92
C ALA A 55 6.60 8.25 8.89
N PHE A 56 7.50 9.04 8.31
CA PHE A 56 8.53 8.52 7.40
C PHE A 56 9.55 7.63 8.10
N ARG A 57 10.04 8.01 9.28
CA ARG A 57 10.94 7.14 10.06
C ARG A 57 10.31 5.78 10.35
N TYR A 58 9.03 5.76 10.69
CA TYR A 58 8.29 4.52 10.90
C TYR A 58 8.15 3.69 9.63
N PHE A 59 7.79 4.34 8.51
CA PHE A 59 7.66 3.68 7.21
C PHE A 59 8.99 3.08 6.72
N ASP A 60 10.08 3.85 6.82
CA ASP A 60 11.42 3.44 6.38
C ASP A 60 11.99 2.28 7.21
N ALA A 61 11.52 2.11 8.46
CA ALA A 61 11.88 0.95 9.28
C ALA A 61 11.33 -0.38 8.71
N GLY A 62 10.47 -0.35 7.69
CA GLY A 62 9.99 -1.53 6.97
C GLY A 62 8.94 -2.35 7.74
N HIS A 63 8.44 -1.85 8.87
CA HIS A 63 7.48 -2.55 9.73
C HIS A 63 6.01 -2.23 9.42
N ALA A 64 5.75 -1.39 8.41
CA ALA A 64 4.40 -0.95 8.08
C ALA A 64 3.57 -2.09 7.47
N GLN A 65 2.48 -2.45 8.14
CA GLN A 65 1.47 -3.41 7.70
C GLN A 65 0.26 -2.67 7.12
N GLY A 66 0.16 -2.62 5.79
CA GLY A 66 -0.94 -1.93 5.12
C GLY A 66 -0.59 -0.48 4.79
N LYS A 67 -1.37 0.48 5.30
CA LYS A 67 -1.21 1.91 5.00
C LYS A 67 -0.88 2.73 6.24
N VAL A 68 0.08 3.65 6.09
CA VAL A 68 0.31 4.77 7.01
C VAL A 68 -0.41 5.99 6.46
N VAL A 69 -1.25 6.63 7.28
CA VAL A 69 -2.10 7.76 6.88
C VAL A 69 -1.61 9.04 7.54
N ILE A 70 -1.57 10.13 6.78
CA ILE A 70 -1.37 11.48 7.31
C ILE A 70 -2.72 12.20 7.35
N THR A 71 -3.15 12.61 8.54
CA THR A 71 -4.31 13.47 8.71
C THR A 71 -3.89 14.92 8.48
N VAL A 72 -4.47 15.51 7.44
CA VAL A 72 -4.50 16.95 7.26
C VAL A 72 -5.80 17.44 7.90
N ALA A 73 -5.70 18.25 8.95
CA ALA A 73 -6.87 19.01 9.37
C ALA A 73 -7.26 19.96 8.22
N PRO A 74 -8.55 20.28 8.04
CA PRO A 74 -8.95 21.37 7.16
C PRO A 74 -8.31 22.70 7.60
#